data_AF-A0A662ECP2-F1
#
_entry.id   AF-A0A662ECP2-F1
#
_cell.length_a   1.000
_cell.length_b   1.000
_cell.length_c   1.000
_cell.angle_alpha   90.00
_cell.angle_beta   90.00
_cell.angle_gamma   90.00
#
_symmetry.space_group_name_H-M   'P 1'
#
loop_
_entity.id
_entity.type
_entity.pdbx_description
1 polymer ?
#
loop_
_entity_poly.entity_id
_entity_poly.type
_entity_poly.pdbx_seq_one_letter_code
_entity_poly.pdbx_strand_id
1 'polypeptide(L)'
;MTTGWDWAGEALPHVRYLKLDDREARALTGEEDLERAARRLADMGVAEVVLTHSGGVLVLAEGRIFRAPFRPKSLAGRTGRGDTCFSSYLARRLLGDTPAAATRFAAALTTLKLARPGPFRGSLEEVARLATALDD
;
A
#
# COMPACT_ATOMS: atom_id res chain seq x y z
N MET A 1 11.76 -17.84 10.46
CA MET A 1 12.96 -17.00 10.29
C MET A 1 12.74 -16.14 9.06
N THR A 2 13.11 -14.87 9.12
CA THR A 2 13.00 -13.88 8.04
C THR A 2 14.15 -14.10 7.05
N THR A 3 14.04 -15.08 6.13
CA THR A 3 15.16 -15.47 5.25
C THR A 3 15.66 -14.28 4.44
N GLY A 4 16.92 -13.86 4.66
CA GLY A 4 17.55 -12.71 4.00
C GLY A 4 17.38 -11.36 4.73
N TRP A 5 16.72 -11.35 5.88
CA TRP A 5 16.42 -10.15 6.67
C TRP A 5 16.68 -10.41 8.17
N ASP A 6 17.88 -10.86 8.50
CA ASP A 6 18.23 -11.25 9.88
C ASP A 6 18.15 -10.07 10.86
N TRP A 7 18.25 -8.84 10.34
CA TRP A 7 18.14 -7.57 11.08
C TRP A 7 16.70 -7.06 11.26
N ALA A 8 15.69 -7.71 10.66
CA ALA A 8 14.32 -7.20 10.65
C ALA A 8 13.73 -7.04 12.06
N GLY A 9 14.06 -7.96 12.98
CA GLY A 9 13.58 -7.90 14.37
C GLY A 9 14.07 -6.65 15.13
N GLU A 10 15.24 -6.14 14.76
CA GLU A 10 15.81 -4.93 15.37
C GLU A 10 15.31 -3.65 14.68
N ALA A 11 15.15 -3.67 13.36
CA ALA A 11 14.79 -2.47 12.60
C ALA A 11 13.28 -2.16 12.58
N LEU A 12 12.43 -3.19 12.42
CA LEU A 12 10.98 -2.99 12.23
C LEU A 12 10.27 -2.26 13.39
N PRO A 13 10.66 -2.45 14.67
CA PRO A 13 10.10 -1.66 15.78
C PRO A 13 10.30 -0.13 15.66
N HIS A 14 11.25 0.31 14.82
CA HIS A 14 11.51 1.72 14.57
C HIS A 14 10.83 2.25 13.29
N VAL A 15 10.09 1.40 12.57
CA VAL A 15 9.45 1.75 11.30
C VAL A 15 7.99 2.16 11.53
N ARG A 16 7.69 3.44 11.26
CA ARG A 16 6.30 3.93 11.30
C ARG A 16 5.47 3.46 10.10
N TYR A 17 6.02 3.55 8.89
CA TYR A 17 5.33 3.18 7.66
C TYR A 17 6.18 2.18 6.89
N LEU A 18 5.73 0.93 6.81
CA LEU A 18 6.40 -0.11 6.03
C LEU A 18 5.65 -0.35 4.72
N LYS A 19 6.35 -0.20 3.58
CA LYS A 19 5.85 -0.65 2.27
C LYS A 19 6.41 -2.03 1.96
N LEU A 20 5.55 -2.88 1.40
CA LEU A 20 5.95 -4.12 0.76
C LEU A 20 4.92 -4.59 -0.26
N ASP A 21 5.29 -5.52 -1.14
CA ASP A 21 4.35 -6.29 -1.93
C ASP A 21 4.04 -7.66 -1.32
N ASP A 22 3.11 -8.40 -1.92
CA ASP A 22 2.68 -9.73 -1.48
C ASP A 22 3.82 -10.75 -1.42
N ARG A 23 4.81 -10.65 -2.31
CA ARG A 23 5.97 -11.57 -2.33
C ARG A 23 6.97 -11.21 -1.24
N GLU A 24 7.26 -9.93 -1.08
CA GLU A 24 8.10 -9.41 0.00
C GLU A 24 7.49 -9.73 1.38
N ALA A 25 6.17 -9.59 1.51
CA ALA A 25 5.43 -9.93 2.73
C ALA A 25 5.55 -11.41 3.07
N ARG A 26 5.33 -12.30 2.09
CA ARG A 26 5.50 -13.73 2.25
C ARG A 26 6.94 -14.09 2.62
N ALA A 27 7.94 -13.49 1.97
CA ALA A 27 9.35 -13.77 2.27
C ALA A 27 9.73 -13.36 3.70
N LEU A 28 9.20 -12.23 4.18
CA LEU A 28 9.51 -11.70 5.50
C LEU A 28 8.72 -12.43 6.61
N THR A 29 7.47 -12.78 6.36
CA THR A 29 6.57 -13.31 7.40
C THR A 29 6.36 -14.82 7.32
N GLY A 30 6.51 -15.43 6.14
CA GLY A 30 6.06 -16.81 5.88
C GLY A 30 4.55 -16.96 5.70
N GLU A 31 3.77 -15.87 5.71
CA GLU A 31 2.33 -15.89 5.55
C GLU A 31 1.92 -15.72 4.07
N GLU A 32 1.00 -16.55 3.59
CA GLU A 32 0.38 -16.38 2.25
C GLU A 32 -0.80 -15.40 2.29
N ASP A 33 -1.50 -15.35 3.42
CA ASP A 33 -2.64 -14.45 3.61
C ASP A 33 -2.15 -13.04 3.93
N LEU A 34 -2.62 -12.06 3.16
CA LEU A 34 -2.16 -10.67 3.24
C LEU A 34 -2.48 -10.03 4.60
N GLU A 35 -3.63 -10.38 5.19
CA GLU A 35 -4.02 -9.83 6.49
C GLU A 35 -3.17 -10.41 7.62
N ARG A 36 -2.92 -11.74 7.61
CA ARG A 36 -2.00 -12.39 8.54
C ARG A 36 -0.60 -11.83 8.42
N ALA A 37 -0.10 -11.65 7.19
CA ALA A 37 1.21 -11.03 6.96
C ALA A 37 1.28 -9.61 7.56
N ALA A 38 0.27 -8.77 7.30
CA ALA A 38 0.23 -7.42 7.83
C ALA A 38 0.18 -7.39 9.37
N ARG A 39 -0.66 -8.25 9.98
CA ARG A 39 -0.76 -8.36 11.44
C ARG A 39 0.55 -8.82 12.06
N ARG A 40 1.20 -9.82 11.46
CA ARG A 40 2.52 -10.30 11.93
C ARG A 40 3.60 -9.22 11.87
N LEU A 41 3.58 -8.36 10.86
CA LEU A 41 4.51 -7.23 10.77
C LEU A 41 4.22 -6.16 11.84
N ALA A 42 2.95 -5.92 12.17
CA ALA A 42 2.60 -5.07 13.29
C ALA A 42 3.03 -5.67 14.64
N ASP A 43 2.90 -7.00 14.82
CA ASP A 43 3.40 -7.70 16.00
C ASP A 43 4.94 -7.61 16.13
N MET A 44 5.64 -7.42 15.00
CA MET A 44 7.08 -7.12 14.95
C MET A 44 7.41 -5.64 15.19
N GLY A 45 6.41 -4.80 15.51
CA GLY A 45 6.59 -3.41 15.94
C GLY A 45 6.34 -2.34 14.87
N VAL A 46 5.93 -2.72 13.66
CA VAL A 46 5.58 -1.75 12.60
C VAL A 46 4.26 -1.05 12.92
N ALA A 47 4.23 0.28 12.88
CA ALA A 47 3.01 1.03 13.24
C ALA A 47 1.93 1.00 12.14
N GLU A 48 2.31 1.17 10.87
CA GLU A 48 1.41 1.08 9.72
C GLU A 48 2.06 0.28 8.58
N VAL A 49 1.34 -0.71 8.06
CA VAL A 49 1.80 -1.60 6.99
C VAL A 49 1.01 -1.29 5.72
N VAL A 50 1.69 -0.98 4.62
CA VAL A 50 1.11 -0.74 3.29
C VAL A 50 1.54 -1.86 2.35
N LEU A 51 0.64 -2.82 2.13
CA LEU A 51 0.89 -4.02 1.33
C LEU A 51 0.21 -3.91 -0.04
N THR A 52 0.99 -3.87 -1.12
CA THR A 52 0.45 -3.89 -2.49
C THR A 52 0.40 -5.29 -3.07
N HIS A 53 -0.64 -5.61 -3.83
CA HIS A 53 -0.75 -6.86 -4.57
C HIS A 53 -1.27 -6.58 -5.98
N SER A 54 -1.46 -7.62 -6.81
CA SER A 54 -1.93 -7.46 -8.19
C SER A 54 -3.27 -6.72 -8.32
N GLY A 55 -4.19 -6.96 -7.38
CA GLY A 55 -5.56 -6.43 -7.40
C GLY A 55 -5.80 -5.16 -6.59
N GLY A 56 -4.82 -4.65 -5.84
CA GLY A 56 -5.06 -3.52 -4.94
C GLY A 56 -3.99 -3.30 -3.88
N VAL A 57 -4.41 -2.61 -2.82
CA VAL A 57 -3.62 -2.34 -1.63
C VAL A 57 -4.42 -2.72 -0.39
N LEU A 58 -3.72 -3.35 0.57
CA LEU A 58 -4.16 -3.58 1.93
C LEU A 58 -3.31 -2.73 2.86
N VAL A 59 -3.96 -2.00 3.77
CA VAL A 59 -3.31 -1.20 4.80
C VAL A 59 -3.74 -1.71 6.16
N LEU A 60 -2.79 -1.99 7.04
CA LEU A 60 -3.02 -2.14 8.47
C LEU A 60 -2.56 -0.85 9.15
N ALA A 61 -3.49 -0.16 9.80
CA ALA A 61 -3.20 1.05 10.57
C ALA A 61 -4.15 1.11 11.76
N GLU A 62 -3.67 1.57 12.92
CA GLU A 62 -4.50 1.74 14.13
C GLU A 62 -5.23 0.43 14.52
N GLY A 63 -4.57 -0.73 14.29
CA GLY A 63 -5.12 -2.06 14.55
C GLY A 63 -6.21 -2.53 13.58
N ARG A 64 -6.53 -1.74 12.55
CA ARG A 64 -7.63 -1.98 11.61
C ARG A 64 -7.12 -2.18 10.18
N ILE A 65 -7.83 -3.01 9.43
CA ILE A 65 -7.52 -3.30 8.03
C ILE A 65 -8.38 -2.42 7.11
N PHE A 66 -7.72 -1.81 6.14
CA PHE A 66 -8.33 -1.04 5.05
C PHE A 66 -7.88 -1.65 3.73
N ARG A 67 -8.79 -1.72 2.76
CA ARG A 67 -8.51 -2.29 1.43
C ARG A 67 -9.09 -1.37 0.38
N ALA A 68 -8.40 -1.26 -0.75
CA ALA A 68 -8.95 -0.62 -1.93
C ALA A 68 -8.39 -1.27 -3.20
N PRO A 69 -9.24 -1.54 -4.21
CA PRO A 69 -8.82 -2.24 -5.41
C PRO A 69 -8.10 -1.30 -6.39
N PHE A 70 -7.21 -1.86 -7.21
CA PHE A 70 -6.75 -1.21 -8.43
C PHE A 70 -7.70 -1.58 -9.58
N ARG A 71 -8.27 -0.60 -10.27
CA ARG A 71 -9.18 -0.81 -11.43
C ARG A 71 -8.64 -0.17 -12.72
N PRO A 72 -7.42 -0.50 -13.18
CA PRO A 72 -6.79 0.22 -14.27
C PRO A 72 -7.35 -0.19 -15.64
N LYS A 73 -7.43 0.76 -16.57
CA LYS A 73 -7.83 0.49 -17.96
C LYS A 73 -6.77 -0.31 -18.75
N SER A 74 -5.52 -0.25 -18.32
CA SER A 74 -4.40 -1.02 -18.88
C SER A 74 -3.28 -1.17 -17.84
N LEU A 75 -2.33 -2.07 -18.08
CA LEU A 75 -1.14 -2.25 -17.23
C LEU A 75 0.15 -1.73 -17.88
N ALA A 76 0.03 -0.86 -18.90
CA ALA A 76 1.17 -0.31 -19.64
C ALA A 76 2.14 0.48 -18.73
N GLY A 77 1.61 1.09 -17.68
CA GLY A 77 2.35 1.86 -16.69
C GLY A 77 2.72 1.09 -15.43
N ARG A 78 2.99 -0.23 -15.48
CA ARG A 78 3.23 -1.02 -14.25
C ARG A 78 4.47 -0.63 -13.43
N THR A 79 5.55 -0.16 -14.08
CA THR A 79 6.82 0.20 -13.42
C THR A 79 6.66 1.32 -12.41
N GLY A 80 7.09 1.14 -11.16
CA GLY A 80 6.92 2.12 -10.07
C GLY A 80 5.53 2.13 -9.41
N ARG A 81 4.72 1.06 -9.57
CA ARG A 81 3.37 0.94 -8.97
C ARG A 81 3.44 1.01 -7.45
N GLY A 82 4.33 0.21 -6.85
CA GLY A 82 4.51 0.16 -5.39
C GLY A 82 4.87 1.53 -4.83
N ASP A 83 5.86 2.19 -5.41
CA ASP A 83 6.33 3.51 -4.98
C ASP A 83 5.26 4.59 -5.14
N THR A 84 4.50 4.55 -6.25
CA THR A 84 3.37 5.46 -6.47
C THR A 84 2.31 5.27 -5.39
N CYS A 85 1.91 4.03 -5.13
CA CYS A 85 0.89 3.71 -4.13
C CYS A 85 1.33 4.18 -2.73
N PHE A 86 2.55 3.81 -2.34
CA PHE A 86 3.08 4.15 -1.03
C PHE A 86 3.26 5.65 -0.84
N SER A 87 3.87 6.34 -1.81
CA SER A 87 4.06 7.80 -1.72
C SER A 87 2.72 8.54 -1.64
N SER A 88 1.70 8.05 -2.35
CA SER A 88 0.35 8.62 -2.30
C SER A 88 -0.29 8.41 -0.94
N TYR A 89 -0.21 7.19 -0.39
CA TYR A 89 -0.72 6.89 0.96
C TYR A 89 -0.03 7.74 2.02
N LEU A 90 1.30 7.76 2.00
CA LEU A 90 2.12 8.52 2.94
C LEU A 90 1.80 10.02 2.88
N ALA A 91 1.70 10.60 1.68
CA ALA A 91 1.34 12.00 1.51
C ALA A 91 -0.02 12.34 2.15
N ARG A 92 -1.05 11.50 1.96
CA ARG A 92 -2.36 11.72 2.59
C ARG A 92 -2.30 11.59 4.12
N ARG A 93 -1.56 10.61 4.64
CA ARG A 93 -1.37 10.47 6.10
C ARG A 93 -0.65 11.68 6.70
N LEU A 94 0.36 12.22 6.03
CA LEU A 94 1.07 13.44 6.46
C LEU A 94 0.18 14.70 6.41
N LEU A 95 -0.83 14.72 5.54
CA LEU A 95 -1.84 15.78 5.48
C LEU A 95 -2.99 15.63 6.49
N GLY A 96 -2.98 14.57 7.32
CA GLY A 96 -3.96 14.35 8.37
C GLY A 96 -5.18 13.52 7.95
N ASP A 97 -5.20 12.96 6.74
CA ASP A 97 -6.29 12.06 6.33
C ASP A 97 -6.33 10.79 7.18
N THR A 98 -7.54 10.25 7.40
CA THR A 98 -7.72 8.93 8.03
C THR A 98 -7.08 7.82 7.19
N PRO A 99 -6.68 6.68 7.80
CA PRO A 99 -6.14 5.55 7.04
C PRO A 99 -7.08 5.06 5.92
N ALA A 100 -8.39 5.07 6.18
CA ALA A 100 -9.40 4.70 5.18
C ALA A 100 -9.37 5.63 3.95
N ALA A 101 -9.36 6.96 4.17
CA ALA A 101 -9.31 7.94 3.09
C ALA A 101 -7.98 7.87 2.33
N ALA A 102 -6.85 7.76 3.05
CA ALA A 102 -5.52 7.63 2.47
C ALA A 102 -5.38 6.36 1.60
N THR A 103 -5.95 5.24 2.05
CA THR A 103 -5.94 3.96 1.31
C THR A 103 -6.66 4.07 -0.02
N ARG A 104 -7.87 4.66 -0.02
CA ARG A 104 -8.68 4.87 -1.22
C ARG A 104 -8.02 5.81 -2.21
N PHE A 105 -7.48 6.93 -1.70
CA PHE A 105 -6.74 7.87 -2.52
C PHE A 105 -5.52 7.21 -3.19
N ALA A 106 -4.74 6.44 -2.44
CA ALA A 106 -3.59 5.72 -2.95
C ALA A 106 -3.97 4.71 -4.04
N ALA A 107 -5.07 3.97 -3.86
CA ALA A 107 -5.58 3.03 -4.85
C ALA A 107 -6.09 3.72 -6.13
N ALA A 108 -6.80 4.85 -6.00
CA ALA A 108 -7.27 5.64 -7.13
C ALA A 108 -6.11 6.22 -7.94
N LEU A 109 -5.13 6.85 -7.29
CA LEU A 109 -3.96 7.41 -7.97
C LEU A 109 -3.15 6.32 -8.67
N THR A 110 -2.92 5.20 -7.97
CA THR A 110 -2.20 4.05 -8.54
C THR A 110 -2.95 3.46 -9.74
N THR A 111 -4.28 3.39 -9.68
CA THR A 111 -5.13 2.96 -10.79
C THR A 111 -4.92 3.81 -12.05
N LEU A 112 -4.91 5.13 -11.91
CA LEU A 112 -4.66 6.05 -13.02
C LEU A 112 -3.24 5.95 -13.56
N LYS A 113 -2.26 5.82 -12.65
CA LYS A 113 -0.84 5.65 -13.00
C LYS A 113 -0.61 4.36 -13.80
N LEU A 114 -1.26 3.26 -13.44
CA LEU A 114 -1.09 1.96 -14.11
C LEU A 114 -1.43 2.00 -15.60
N ALA A 115 -2.27 2.95 -16.04
CA ALA A 115 -2.71 3.07 -17.42
C ALA A 115 -1.68 3.73 -18.37
N ARG A 116 -0.67 4.44 -17.85
CA ARG A 116 0.27 5.24 -18.66
C ARG A 116 1.73 4.97 -18.27
N PRO A 117 2.65 4.71 -19.22
CA PRO A 117 4.08 4.59 -18.93
C PRO A 117 4.67 5.85 -18.28
N GLY A 118 5.64 5.64 -17.39
CA GLY A 118 6.34 6.71 -16.66
C GLY A 118 5.67 7.13 -15.35
N PRO A 119 6.11 8.26 -14.76
CA PRO A 119 5.53 8.81 -13.54
C PRO A 119 4.05 9.20 -13.72
N PHE A 120 3.33 9.36 -12.61
CA PHE A 120 1.96 9.86 -12.63
C PHE A 120 1.89 11.25 -13.30
N ARG A 121 0.95 11.41 -14.24
CA ARG A 121 0.69 12.64 -15.00
C ARG A 121 -0.81 13.01 -15.05
N GLY A 122 -1.62 12.44 -14.16
CA GLY A 122 -3.04 12.78 -14.05
C GLY A 122 -3.25 13.99 -13.13
N SER A 123 -4.51 14.38 -12.93
CA SER A 123 -4.87 15.44 -11.99
C SER A 123 -5.37 14.87 -10.65
N LEU A 124 -5.23 15.65 -9.58
CA LEU A 124 -5.80 15.28 -8.27
C LEU A 124 -7.33 15.23 -8.28
N GLU A 125 -7.97 15.98 -9.19
CA GLU A 125 -9.42 15.93 -9.40
C GLU A 125 -9.87 14.58 -9.98
N GLU A 126 -9.12 14.03 -10.94
CA GLU A 126 -9.35 12.67 -11.45
C GLU A 126 -9.18 11.63 -10.34
N VAL A 127 -8.16 11.79 -9.50
CA VAL A 127 -7.93 10.91 -8.34
C VAL A 127 -9.10 10.98 -7.37
N ALA A 128 -9.58 12.18 -7.01
CA ALA A 128 -10.68 12.37 -6.07
C ALA A 128 -11.99 11.77 -6.58
N ARG A 129 -12.32 11.98 -7.87
CA ARG A 129 -13.49 11.35 -8.50
C ARG A 129 -13.43 9.82 -8.41
N LEU A 130 -12.28 9.24 -8.75
CA LEU A 130 -12.12 7.79 -8.70
C LEU A 130 -12.12 7.26 -7.26
N ALA A 131 -11.50 7.96 -6.31
CA ALA A 131 -11.48 7.54 -4.91
C ALA A 131 -12.87 7.51 -4.26
N THR A 132 -13.76 8.42 -4.67
CA THR A 132 -15.17 8.43 -4.26
C THR A 132 -15.92 7.22 -4.82
N ALA A 133 -15.67 6.87 -6.09
CA ALA A 133 -16.27 5.69 -6.73
C ALA A 133 -15.72 4.33 -6.21
N LEU A 134 -14.76 4.34 -5.29
CA LEU A 134 -14.24 3.16 -4.59
C LEU A 134 -14.88 2.97 -3.20
N ASP A 135 -15.78 3.86 -2.76
CA ASP A 135 -16.56 3.69 -1.51
C ASP A 135 -17.72 2.70 -1.64
N ASP A 136 -18.11 2.35 -2.87
CA ASP A 136 -19.17 1.39 -3.23
C ASP A 136 -18.62 -0.03 -3.48
#